data_AF-A0A3D4MLW4-F1
#
_entry.id   AF-A0A3D4MLW4-F1
#
_cell.length_a   1.000
_cell.length_b   1.000
_cell.length_c   1.000
_cell.angle_alpha   90.00
_cell.angle_beta   90.00
_cell.angle_gamma   90.00
#
_symmetry.space_group_name_H-M   'P 1'
#
loop_
_entity.id
_entity.type
_entity.pdbx_description
1 polymer ?
#
loop_
_entity_poly.entity_id
_entity_poly.type
_entity_poly.pdbx_seq_one_letter_code
_entity_poly.pdbx_strand_id
1 'polypeptide(L)'
;MEHTKTYKPEISTCPLCGSKLKYRYTVSNKVIQFSNGNFVRVKNLGYSCKNPDCIDDTVIYCSQTASKLCIKGYTYSAKVLADIVVLKRKHKSREEICDYLAMQGIEMSDRNVDIINEKYEQMLKVNYLDNIKLEYDYMKKHYGQIRISIDSIRVEDARVLSVRDSFNNHQIGLHILEATQVDELKEILHHYVDDNALKAITTVRSFTEFFKILSEVVNKKVEYYYFEKF
;
A
#
# COMPACT_ATOMS: atom_id res chain seq x y z
N MET A 1 -12.84 8.14 -21.82
CA MET A 1 -11.57 7.69 -22.44
C MET A 1 -10.75 6.99 -21.38
N GLU A 2 -10.34 5.75 -21.62
CA GLU A 2 -9.53 4.96 -20.68
C GLU A 2 -8.07 5.45 -20.75
N HIS A 3 -7.66 6.29 -19.80
CA HIS A 3 -6.26 6.74 -19.73
C HIS A 3 -5.38 5.56 -19.26
N THR A 4 -4.28 5.29 -19.96
CA THR A 4 -3.28 4.31 -19.52
C THR A 4 -2.13 5.02 -18.81
N LYS A 5 -1.84 4.64 -17.57
CA LYS A 5 -0.67 5.12 -16.80
C LYS A 5 0.30 3.97 -16.55
N THR A 6 1.56 4.18 -16.92
CA THR A 6 2.64 3.20 -16.76
C THR A 6 3.57 3.65 -15.65
N TYR A 7 3.84 2.76 -14.71
CA TYR A 7 4.66 3.01 -13.53
C TYR A 7 5.94 2.20 -13.57
N LYS A 8 7.05 2.87 -13.25
CA LYS A 8 8.36 2.27 -12.98
C LYS A 8 8.61 2.30 -11.46
N PRO A 9 9.51 1.46 -10.94
CA PRO A 9 9.88 1.51 -9.52
C PRO A 9 10.37 2.90 -9.14
N GLU A 10 10.11 3.28 -7.88
CA GLU A 10 10.55 4.57 -7.33
C GLU A 10 12.10 4.66 -7.22
N ILE A 11 12.79 3.54 -7.37
CA ILE A 11 14.25 3.45 -7.42
C ILE A 11 14.76 3.16 -8.84
N SER A 12 15.93 3.72 -9.17
CA SER A 12 16.59 3.51 -10.47
C SER A 12 17.88 2.68 -10.38
N THR A 13 18.38 2.45 -9.16
CA THR A 13 19.60 1.69 -8.85
C THR A 13 19.28 0.57 -7.86
N CYS A 14 20.04 -0.53 -7.94
CA CYS A 14 19.94 -1.65 -7.01
C CYS A 14 20.36 -1.18 -5.61
N PRO A 15 19.53 -1.37 -4.58
CA PRO A 15 19.87 -0.97 -3.21
C PRO A 15 21.09 -1.71 -2.63
N LEU A 16 21.47 -2.87 -3.17
CA LEU A 16 22.58 -3.68 -2.65
C LEU A 16 23.93 -3.33 -3.29
N CYS A 17 23.99 -3.15 -4.62
CA CYS A 17 25.26 -2.92 -5.33
C CYS A 17 25.34 -1.58 -6.07
N GLY A 18 24.30 -0.74 -6.01
CA GLY A 18 24.24 0.56 -6.70
C GLY A 18 24.11 0.50 -8.22
N SER A 19 24.18 -0.68 -8.85
CA SER A 19 24.07 -0.82 -10.30
C SER A 19 22.69 -0.41 -10.81
N LYS A 20 22.63 0.15 -12.02
CA LYS A 20 21.37 0.59 -12.64
C LYS A 20 20.40 -0.57 -12.84
N LEU A 21 19.17 -0.40 -12.37
CA LEU A 21 18.10 -1.37 -12.59
C LEU A 21 17.68 -1.38 -14.06
N LYS A 22 17.36 -2.57 -14.57
CA LYS A 22 16.91 -2.78 -15.96
C LYS A 22 15.51 -3.39 -15.97
N TYR A 23 14.70 -2.97 -16.93
CA TYR A 23 13.38 -3.54 -17.15
C TYR A 23 13.50 -5.05 -17.36
N ARG A 24 12.58 -5.81 -16.76
CA ARG A 24 12.51 -7.26 -16.91
C ARG A 24 11.19 -7.68 -17.55
N TYR A 25 10.06 -7.33 -16.95
CA TYR A 25 8.72 -7.66 -17.45
C TYR A 25 7.65 -6.75 -16.82
N THR A 26 6.41 -6.81 -17.33
CA THR A 26 5.27 -6.12 -16.73
C THR A 26 4.69 -6.96 -15.59
N VAL A 27 4.77 -6.46 -14.35
CA VAL A 27 4.33 -7.16 -13.13
C VAL A 27 2.81 -7.20 -13.02
N SER A 28 2.13 -6.12 -13.43
CA SER A 28 0.67 -6.12 -13.54
C SER A 28 0.17 -5.14 -14.59
N ASN A 29 -1.01 -5.44 -15.15
CA ASN A 29 -1.73 -4.59 -16.10
C ASN A 29 -3.22 -4.75 -15.82
N LYS A 30 -3.84 -3.75 -15.17
CA LYS A 30 -5.24 -3.83 -14.73
C LYS A 30 -5.96 -2.51 -14.94
N VAL A 31 -7.26 -2.59 -15.21
CA VAL A 31 -8.15 -1.42 -15.19
C VAL A 31 -8.65 -1.25 -13.76
N ILE A 32 -8.47 -0.06 -13.21
CA ILE A 32 -8.88 0.29 -11.84
C ILE A 32 -9.98 1.34 -11.92
N GLN A 33 -11.10 1.08 -11.25
CA GLN A 33 -12.15 2.07 -11.01
C GLN A 33 -11.83 2.86 -9.73
N PHE A 34 -11.76 4.17 -9.85
CA PHE A 34 -11.44 5.09 -8.76
C PHE A 34 -12.70 5.60 -8.06
N SER A 35 -12.53 6.16 -6.86
CA SER A 35 -13.62 6.70 -6.02
C SER A 35 -14.38 7.88 -6.63
N ASN A 36 -13.99 8.36 -7.81
CA ASN A 36 -14.68 9.40 -8.58
C ASN A 36 -15.34 8.84 -9.85
N GLY A 37 -15.52 7.51 -9.94
CA GLY A 37 -16.13 6.82 -11.08
C GLY A 37 -15.19 6.61 -12.27
N ASN A 38 -14.01 7.22 -12.29
CA ASN A 38 -13.10 7.11 -13.43
C ASN A 38 -12.41 5.74 -13.51
N PHE A 39 -12.23 5.26 -14.74
CA PHE A 39 -11.46 4.06 -15.06
C PHE A 39 -10.09 4.42 -15.60
N VAL A 40 -9.03 3.85 -15.01
CA VAL A 40 -7.65 4.05 -15.46
C VAL A 40 -6.98 2.70 -15.60
N ARG A 41 -6.34 2.47 -16.75
CA ARG A 41 -5.48 1.30 -16.94
C ARG A 41 -4.11 1.57 -16.32
N VAL A 42 -3.74 0.75 -15.35
CA VAL A 42 -2.47 0.84 -14.63
C VAL A 42 -1.57 -0.31 -15.06
N LYS A 43 -0.41 0.03 -15.63
CA LYS A 43 0.69 -0.90 -15.91
C LYS A 43 1.79 -0.70 -14.88
N ASN A 44 2.11 -1.73 -14.09
CA ASN A 44 3.23 -1.73 -13.17
C ASN A 44 4.39 -2.53 -13.76
N LEU A 45 5.52 -1.88 -14.03
CA LEU A 45 6.69 -2.50 -14.62
C LEU A 45 7.65 -3.02 -13.54
N GLY A 46 8.21 -4.19 -13.78
CA GLY A 46 9.22 -4.83 -12.94
C GLY A 46 10.62 -4.62 -13.49
N TYR A 47 11.54 -4.22 -12.62
CA TYR A 47 12.95 -4.04 -12.92
C TYR A 47 13.79 -4.92 -11.98
N SER A 48 14.95 -5.38 -12.45
CA SER A 48 15.89 -6.15 -11.62
C SER A 48 17.31 -5.64 -11.79
N CYS A 49 18.17 -6.00 -10.84
CA CYS A 49 19.61 -5.87 -11.03
C CYS A 49 20.05 -6.82 -12.17
N LYS A 50 21.06 -6.41 -12.94
CA LYS A 50 21.70 -7.22 -13.99
C LYS A 50 23.22 -7.31 -13.80
N ASN A 51 23.73 -6.82 -12.68
CA ASN A 51 25.12 -7.00 -12.32
C ASN A 51 25.34 -8.46 -11.89
N PRO A 52 26.18 -9.24 -12.59
CA PRO A 52 26.45 -10.64 -12.23
C PRO A 52 27.05 -10.82 -10.83
N ASP A 53 27.75 -9.80 -10.33
CA ASP A 53 28.40 -9.83 -9.02
C ASP A 53 27.44 -9.44 -7.88
N CYS A 54 26.19 -9.13 -8.20
CA CYS A 54 25.17 -8.78 -7.21
C CYS A 54 24.40 -10.02 -6.79
N ILE A 55 24.21 -10.21 -5.48
CA ILE A 55 23.41 -11.29 -4.89
C ILE A 55 21.89 -11.22 -5.24
N ASP A 56 21.48 -10.25 -6.06
CA ASP A 56 20.12 -9.73 -6.20
C ASP A 56 19.52 -9.93 -7.61
N ASP A 57 20.01 -10.90 -8.38
CA ASP A 57 19.54 -11.10 -9.76
C ASP A 57 18.10 -11.64 -9.84
N THR A 58 17.56 -12.13 -8.72
CA THR A 58 16.20 -12.67 -8.60
C THR A 58 15.14 -11.66 -8.19
N VAL A 59 15.51 -10.56 -7.52
CA VAL A 59 14.54 -9.60 -6.97
C VAL A 59 13.97 -8.69 -8.04
N ILE A 60 12.66 -8.51 -7.96
CA ILE A 60 11.89 -7.65 -8.87
C ILE A 60 11.41 -6.44 -8.10
N TYR A 61 11.98 -5.30 -8.43
CA TYR A 61 11.52 -4.00 -7.97
C TYR A 61 10.36 -3.56 -8.86
N CYS A 62 9.22 -3.25 -8.25
CA CYS A 62 8.04 -2.70 -8.93
C CYS A 62 7.60 -1.41 -8.24
N SER A 63 6.77 -0.61 -8.90
CA SER A 63 6.23 0.60 -8.30
C SER A 63 5.32 0.26 -7.13
N GLN A 64 5.64 0.82 -5.97
CA GLN A 64 4.73 0.75 -4.82
C GLN A 64 3.57 1.71 -4.99
N THR A 65 3.80 2.87 -5.64
CA THR A 65 2.73 3.80 -6.03
C THR A 65 1.63 3.04 -6.77
N ALA A 66 1.97 2.26 -7.80
CA ALA A 66 1.00 1.45 -8.54
C ALA A 66 0.38 0.32 -7.72
N SER A 67 1.18 -0.36 -6.89
CA SER A 67 0.72 -1.52 -6.09
C SER A 67 -0.30 -1.12 -5.02
N LYS A 68 -0.18 0.08 -4.47
CA LYS A 68 -1.10 0.60 -3.44
C LYS A 68 -2.45 1.04 -3.99
N LEU A 69 -2.52 1.37 -5.28
CA LEU A 69 -3.75 1.89 -5.88
C LEU A 69 -4.91 0.93 -5.75
N CYS A 70 -4.64 -0.37 -5.76
CA CYS A 70 -5.65 -1.40 -5.71
C CYS A 70 -5.03 -2.67 -5.14
N ILE A 71 -5.68 -3.24 -4.13
CA ILE A 71 -5.27 -4.50 -3.52
C ILE A 71 -5.21 -5.61 -4.57
N LYS A 72 -4.25 -6.53 -4.41
CA LYS A 72 -4.08 -7.70 -5.28
C LYS A 72 -5.38 -8.50 -5.35
N GLY A 73 -5.81 -8.81 -6.57
CA GLY A 73 -7.04 -9.57 -6.86
C GLY A 73 -8.30 -8.71 -7.06
N TYR A 74 -8.22 -7.38 -6.94
CA TYR A 74 -9.33 -6.47 -7.20
C TYR A 74 -9.07 -5.52 -8.37
N THR A 75 -10.13 -4.82 -8.78
CA THR A 75 -10.15 -3.78 -9.82
C THR A 75 -10.73 -2.44 -9.31
N TYR A 76 -10.95 -2.30 -8.00
CA TYR A 76 -11.37 -1.05 -7.38
C TYR A 76 -10.21 -0.41 -6.63
N SER A 77 -10.18 0.92 -6.61
CA SER A 77 -9.12 1.63 -5.90
C SER A 77 -9.13 1.36 -4.39
N ALA A 78 -7.97 1.45 -3.74
CA ALA A 78 -7.86 1.25 -2.28
C ALA A 78 -8.74 2.24 -1.49
N LYS A 79 -9.10 3.40 -2.06
CA LYS A 79 -10.06 4.33 -1.46
C LYS A 79 -11.48 3.76 -1.44
N VAL A 80 -11.93 3.14 -2.53
CA VAL A 80 -13.24 2.47 -2.60
C VAL A 80 -13.33 1.34 -1.57
N LEU A 81 -12.25 0.57 -1.44
CA LEU A 81 -12.19 -0.51 -0.44
C LEU A 81 -12.20 0.06 0.99
N ALA A 82 -11.48 1.16 1.25
CA ALA A 82 -11.53 1.85 2.53
C ALA A 82 -12.93 2.40 2.87
N ASP A 83 -13.63 2.95 1.87
CA ASP A 83 -15.01 3.45 2.02
C ASP A 83 -15.95 2.35 2.50
N ILE A 84 -15.92 1.19 1.83
CA ILE A 84 -16.76 0.03 2.20
C ILE A 84 -16.55 -0.35 3.66
N VAL A 85 -15.31 -0.47 4.09
CA VAL A 85 -14.97 -1.01 5.42
C VAL A 85 -15.32 -0.01 6.52
N VAL A 86 -15.08 1.28 6.29
CA VAL A 86 -15.46 2.34 7.24
C VAL A 86 -16.98 2.44 7.36
N LEU A 87 -17.71 2.42 6.23
CA LEU A 87 -19.17 2.46 6.26
C LEU A 87 -19.78 1.22 6.94
N LYS A 88 -19.21 0.03 6.71
CA LYS A 88 -19.61 -1.20 7.43
C LYS A 88 -19.42 -1.09 8.94
N ARG A 89 -18.31 -0.49 9.40
CA ARG A 89 -18.08 -0.25 10.84
C ARG A 89 -19.04 0.79 11.42
N LYS A 90 -19.55 1.71 10.59
CA LYS A 90 -20.66 2.61 10.94
C LYS A 90 -22.04 1.96 10.82
N HIS A 91 -22.09 0.62 10.75
CA HIS A 91 -23.31 -0.17 10.66
C HIS A 91 -24.18 0.12 9.44
N LYS A 92 -23.60 0.65 8.36
CA LYS A 92 -24.32 0.83 7.10
C LYS A 92 -24.69 -0.51 6.48
N SER A 93 -25.91 -0.58 5.99
CA SER A 93 -26.42 -1.75 5.26
C SER A 93 -25.66 -1.90 3.92
N ARG A 94 -25.76 -3.08 3.31
CA ARG A 94 -25.20 -3.30 1.97
C ARG A 94 -25.80 -2.34 0.94
N GLU A 95 -27.11 -2.13 1.00
CA GLU A 95 -27.85 -1.24 0.10
C GLU A 95 -27.38 0.20 0.24
N GLU A 96 -27.26 0.70 1.48
CA GLU A 96 -26.75 2.06 1.74
C GLU A 96 -25.32 2.25 1.20
N ILE A 97 -24.48 1.23 1.28
CA ILE A 97 -23.11 1.27 0.74
C ILE A 97 -23.14 1.26 -0.79
N CYS A 98 -23.97 0.41 -1.40
CA CYS A 98 -24.13 0.38 -2.86
C CYS A 98 -24.64 1.72 -3.38
N ASP A 99 -25.63 2.33 -2.72
CA ASP A 99 -26.17 3.65 -3.08
C ASP A 99 -25.10 4.74 -2.95
N TYR A 100 -24.34 4.74 -1.85
CA TYR A 100 -23.21 5.66 -1.65
C TYR A 100 -22.19 5.55 -2.79
N LEU A 101 -21.81 4.32 -3.18
CA LEU A 101 -20.86 4.06 -4.25
C LEU A 101 -21.44 4.45 -5.62
N ALA A 102 -22.71 4.17 -5.87
CA ALA A 102 -23.40 4.53 -7.11
C ALA A 102 -23.46 6.05 -7.31
N MET A 103 -23.67 6.83 -6.24
CA MET A 103 -23.58 8.29 -6.28
C MET A 103 -22.19 8.81 -6.71
N GLN A 104 -21.14 8.01 -6.52
CA GLN A 104 -19.78 8.29 -6.98
C GLN A 104 -19.47 7.70 -8.37
N GLY A 105 -20.46 7.15 -9.06
CA GLY A 105 -20.29 6.48 -10.35
C GLY A 105 -19.63 5.10 -10.24
N ILE A 106 -19.75 4.44 -9.09
CA ILE A 106 -19.19 3.11 -8.84
C ILE A 106 -20.32 2.09 -8.73
N GLU A 107 -20.48 1.32 -9.80
CA GLU A 107 -21.42 0.20 -9.82
C GLU A 107 -20.78 -1.01 -9.15
N MET A 108 -21.42 -1.50 -8.09
CA MET A 108 -20.97 -2.66 -7.35
C MET A 108 -22.17 -3.50 -6.94
N SER A 109 -22.06 -4.83 -7.05
CA SER A 109 -23.05 -5.72 -6.47
C SER A 109 -22.87 -5.80 -4.96
N ASP A 110 -23.96 -5.98 -4.24
CA ASP A 110 -23.89 -6.18 -2.80
C ASP A 110 -22.97 -7.34 -2.37
N ARG A 111 -22.90 -8.40 -3.18
CA ARG A 111 -22.02 -9.55 -2.91
C ARG A 111 -20.55 -9.12 -2.91
N ASN A 112 -20.16 -8.19 -3.78
CA ASN A 112 -18.81 -7.66 -3.80
C ASN A 112 -18.51 -6.82 -2.56
N VAL A 113 -19.49 -6.08 -2.04
CA VAL A 113 -19.35 -5.32 -0.80
C VAL A 113 -18.97 -6.26 0.36
N ASP A 114 -19.69 -7.38 0.51
CA ASP A 114 -19.40 -8.33 1.58
C ASP A 114 -18.05 -9.05 1.38
N ILE A 115 -17.74 -9.49 0.16
CA ILE A 115 -16.43 -10.13 -0.14
C ILE A 115 -15.27 -9.20 0.22
N ILE A 116 -15.38 -7.92 -0.10
CA ILE A 116 -14.36 -6.92 0.24
C ILE A 116 -14.27 -6.75 1.75
N ASN A 117 -15.42 -6.60 2.43
CA ASN A 117 -15.45 -6.42 3.87
C ASN A 117 -14.87 -7.62 4.62
N GLU A 118 -15.26 -8.85 4.25
CA GLU A 118 -14.74 -10.08 4.84
C GLU A 118 -13.21 -10.18 4.75
N LYS A 119 -12.63 -9.81 3.60
CA LYS A 119 -11.17 -9.82 3.44
C LYS A 119 -10.49 -8.81 4.36
N TYR A 120 -11.08 -7.63 4.56
CA TYR A 120 -10.54 -6.63 5.47
C TYR A 120 -10.66 -7.07 6.93
N GLU A 121 -11.80 -7.65 7.32
CA GLU A 121 -11.98 -8.24 8.65
C GLU A 121 -10.97 -9.34 8.94
N GLN A 122 -10.63 -10.17 7.94
CA GLN A 122 -9.53 -11.15 8.07
C GLN A 122 -8.18 -10.46 8.31
N MET A 123 -7.87 -9.40 7.57
CA MET A 123 -6.62 -8.64 7.75
C MET A 123 -6.54 -7.94 9.11
N LEU A 124 -7.66 -7.41 9.62
CA LEU A 124 -7.74 -6.75 10.92
C LEU A 124 -7.55 -7.72 12.10
N LYS A 125 -7.89 -9.00 11.91
CA LYS A 125 -7.73 -10.04 12.95
C LYS A 125 -6.31 -10.58 13.06
N VAL A 126 -5.42 -10.26 12.11
CA VAL A 126 -4.02 -10.68 12.17
C VAL A 126 -3.35 -9.94 13.33
N ASN A 127 -2.67 -10.68 14.21
CA ASN A 127 -1.78 -10.06 15.19
C ASN A 127 -0.61 -9.41 14.46
N TYR A 128 -0.69 -8.09 14.26
CA TYR A 128 0.27 -7.37 13.46
C TYR A 128 1.66 -7.34 14.09
N LEU A 129 1.79 -7.46 15.42
CA LEU A 129 3.08 -7.48 16.11
C LEU A 129 3.89 -8.74 15.75
N ASP A 130 3.24 -9.90 15.80
CA ASP A 130 3.85 -11.17 15.37
C ASP A 130 4.16 -11.13 13.87
N ASN A 131 3.24 -10.56 13.09
CA ASN A 131 3.39 -10.48 11.63
C ASN A 131 4.52 -9.55 11.19
N ILE A 132 4.76 -8.43 11.91
CA ILE A 132 5.94 -7.57 11.69
C ILE A 132 7.22 -8.41 11.78
N LYS A 133 7.38 -9.18 12.86
CA LYS A 133 8.58 -10.00 13.08
C LYS A 133 8.76 -11.01 11.94
N LEU A 134 7.71 -11.75 11.60
CA LEU A 134 7.74 -12.75 10.54
C LEU A 134 8.13 -12.16 9.17
N GLU A 135 7.49 -11.06 8.77
CA GLU A 135 7.76 -10.40 7.49
C GLU A 135 9.15 -9.75 7.47
N TYR A 136 9.62 -9.22 8.60
CA TYR A 136 10.95 -8.59 8.69
C TYR A 136 12.06 -9.64 8.61
N ASP A 137 11.89 -10.79 9.27
CA ASP A 137 12.80 -11.92 9.17
C ASP A 137 12.82 -12.49 7.75
N TYR A 138 11.65 -12.60 7.11
CA TYR A 138 11.53 -13.00 5.71
C TYR A 138 12.28 -12.02 4.79
N MET A 139 12.04 -10.71 4.91
CA MET A 139 12.69 -9.69 4.09
C MET A 139 14.21 -9.67 4.29
N LYS A 140 14.69 -9.76 5.54
CA LYS A 140 16.12 -9.86 5.85
C LYS A 140 16.74 -11.09 5.18
N LYS A 141 16.09 -12.25 5.29
CA LYS A 141 16.57 -13.52 4.73
C LYS A 141 16.59 -13.53 3.20
N HIS A 142 15.56 -12.99 2.56
CA HIS A 142 15.37 -13.13 1.11
C HIS A 142 15.82 -11.92 0.29
N TYR A 143 15.86 -10.73 0.88
CA TYR A 143 16.20 -9.49 0.19
C TYR A 143 17.40 -8.73 0.81
N GLY A 144 17.90 -9.18 1.97
CA GLY A 144 19.03 -8.56 2.66
C GLY A 144 18.71 -7.20 3.31
N GLN A 145 17.44 -6.78 3.30
CA GLN A 145 17.00 -5.47 3.77
C GLN A 145 15.51 -5.47 4.09
N ILE A 146 15.08 -4.58 4.98
CA ILE A 146 13.66 -4.33 5.25
C ILE A 146 13.23 -3.08 4.49
N ARG A 147 12.16 -3.20 3.70
CA ARG A 147 11.51 -2.07 3.01
C ARG A 147 10.00 -2.21 3.12
N ILE A 148 9.36 -1.24 3.73
CA ILE A 148 7.90 -1.27 3.94
C ILE A 148 7.20 -0.17 3.15
N SER A 149 5.90 -0.39 2.98
CA SER A 149 5.03 0.39 2.12
C SER A 149 3.85 0.81 2.98
N ILE A 150 3.86 2.04 3.51
CA ILE A 150 2.84 2.54 4.46
C ILE A 150 1.92 3.50 3.75
N ASP A 151 0.60 3.32 3.80
CA ASP A 151 -0.36 4.30 3.26
C ASP A 151 -1.45 4.60 4.28
N SER A 152 -1.97 5.83 4.22
CA SER A 152 -3.04 6.31 5.08
C SER A 152 -4.14 6.90 4.22
N ILE A 153 -5.32 6.30 4.29
CA ILE A 153 -6.51 6.71 3.54
C ILE A 153 -7.51 7.29 4.53
N ARG A 154 -7.83 8.57 4.38
CA ARG A 154 -8.90 9.22 5.15
C ARG A 154 -10.25 8.96 4.49
N VAL A 155 -11.23 8.56 5.29
CA VAL A 155 -12.63 8.37 4.90
C VAL A 155 -13.47 9.02 6.00
N GLU A 156 -14.14 10.11 5.67
CA GLU A 156 -14.89 10.91 6.65
C GLU A 156 -14.02 11.30 7.87
N ASP A 157 -14.42 10.86 9.05
CA ASP A 157 -13.77 11.00 10.36
C ASP A 157 -12.82 9.83 10.70
N ALA A 158 -12.68 8.84 9.82
CA ALA A 158 -11.81 7.68 10.01
C ALA A 158 -10.55 7.72 9.13
N ARG A 159 -9.56 6.95 9.54
CA ARG A 159 -8.29 6.74 8.85
C ARG A 159 -8.01 5.24 8.76
N VAL A 160 -7.82 4.76 7.54
CA VAL A 160 -7.37 3.38 7.26
C VAL A 160 -5.86 3.41 6.98
N LEU A 161 -5.07 2.84 7.88
CA LEU A 161 -3.62 2.68 7.74
C LEU A 161 -3.32 1.28 7.19
N SER A 162 -2.56 1.19 6.10
CA SER A 162 -2.14 -0.07 5.50
C SER A 162 -0.61 -0.13 5.42
N VAL A 163 -0.02 -1.18 5.99
CA VAL A 163 1.42 -1.45 5.96
C VAL A 163 1.68 -2.74 5.22
N ARG A 164 2.56 -2.71 4.21
CA ARG A 164 2.91 -3.83 3.34
C ARG A 164 4.41 -4.01 3.17
N ASP A 165 4.83 -5.24 2.87
CA ASP A 165 6.17 -5.52 2.34
C ASP A 165 6.28 -4.91 0.92
N SER A 166 7.34 -4.11 0.69
CA SER A 166 7.54 -3.42 -0.60
C SER A 166 7.99 -4.34 -1.74
N PHE A 167 8.46 -5.55 -1.46
CA PHE A 167 8.95 -6.48 -2.46
C PHE A 167 7.83 -7.34 -3.05
N ASN A 168 6.98 -7.90 -2.19
CA ASN A 168 5.93 -8.86 -2.60
C ASN A 168 4.49 -8.34 -2.41
N ASN A 169 4.30 -7.14 -1.81
CA ASN A 169 3.02 -6.55 -1.44
C ASN A 169 2.19 -7.36 -0.42
N HIS A 170 2.81 -8.25 0.36
CA HIS A 170 2.14 -8.90 1.48
C HIS A 170 1.71 -7.89 2.53
N GLN A 171 0.53 -8.09 3.11
CA GLN A 171 -0.02 -7.22 4.14
C GLN A 171 0.68 -7.53 5.47
N ILE A 172 1.39 -6.54 6.01
CA ILE A 172 2.04 -6.65 7.33
C ILE A 172 1.03 -6.28 8.42
N GLY A 173 0.25 -5.20 8.20
CA GLY A 173 -0.84 -4.87 9.10
C GLY A 173 -1.78 -3.82 8.53
N LEU A 174 -3.00 -3.81 9.06
CA LEU A 174 -4.09 -2.94 8.64
C LEU A 174 -4.77 -2.40 9.90
N HIS A 175 -4.99 -1.10 9.96
CA HIS A 175 -5.58 -0.44 11.13
C HIS A 175 -6.65 0.55 10.69
N ILE A 176 -7.66 0.71 11.53
CA ILE A 176 -8.73 1.70 11.35
C ILE A 176 -8.85 2.47 12.64
N LEU A 177 -8.63 3.77 12.56
CA LEU A 177 -8.60 4.70 13.68
C LEU A 177 -9.53 5.87 13.36
N GLU A 178 -10.05 6.54 14.37
CA GLU A 178 -10.57 7.89 14.19
C GLU A 178 -9.42 8.83 13.78
N ALA A 179 -9.71 9.79 12.89
CA ALA A 179 -8.71 10.69 12.35
C ALA A 179 -8.06 11.57 13.43
N THR A 180 -8.77 11.78 14.54
CA THR A 180 -8.35 12.52 15.74
C THR A 180 -7.38 11.74 16.63
N GLN A 181 -7.32 10.41 16.53
CA GLN A 181 -6.45 9.54 17.34
C GLN A 181 -4.99 9.57 16.84
N VAL A 182 -4.35 10.73 16.92
CA VAL A 182 -2.97 10.94 16.42
C VAL A 182 -1.94 10.23 17.30
N ASP A 183 -2.13 10.19 18.62
CA ASP A 183 -1.16 9.56 19.54
C ASP A 183 -1.17 8.03 19.38
N GLU A 184 -2.35 7.41 19.30
CA GLU A 184 -2.48 5.98 19.01
C GLU A 184 -1.89 5.62 17.64
N LEU A 185 -2.08 6.49 16.63
CA LEU A 185 -1.42 6.32 15.34
C LEU A 185 0.11 6.31 15.47
N LYS A 186 0.68 7.19 16.30
CA LYS A 186 2.14 7.22 16.53
C LYS A 186 2.61 5.94 17.22
N GLU A 187 1.91 5.48 18.24
CA GLU A 187 2.21 4.21 18.93
C GLU A 187 2.21 3.02 17.96
N ILE A 188 1.18 2.92 17.11
CA ILE A 188 1.11 1.89 16.07
C ILE A 188 2.29 2.00 15.09
N LEU A 189 2.62 3.22 14.65
CA LEU A 189 3.72 3.43 13.70
C LEU A 189 5.08 3.04 14.29
N HIS A 190 5.34 3.30 15.57
CA HIS A 190 6.58 2.90 16.25
C HIS A 190 6.88 1.41 16.10
N HIS A 191 5.87 0.55 16.24
CA HIS A 191 6.04 -0.88 16.02
C HIS A 191 6.56 -1.26 14.63
N TYR A 192 6.25 -0.46 13.61
CA TYR A 192 6.75 -0.68 12.24
C TYR A 192 8.12 -0.04 11.98
N VAL A 193 8.42 1.11 12.59
CA VAL A 193 9.53 1.96 12.14
C VAL A 193 10.76 1.95 13.06
N ASP A 194 10.65 1.35 14.25
CA ASP A 194 11.73 1.36 15.25
C ASP A 194 12.88 0.36 14.94
N ASP A 195 12.73 -0.55 13.97
CA ASP A 195 13.82 -1.47 13.58
C ASP A 195 14.91 -0.70 12.80
N ASN A 196 16.12 -0.64 13.36
CA ASN A 196 17.29 0.01 12.74
C ASN A 196 17.72 -0.61 11.39
N ALA A 197 17.25 -1.81 11.06
CA ALA A 197 17.46 -2.45 9.76
C ALA A 197 16.45 -2.01 8.70
N LEU A 198 15.42 -1.23 9.06
CA LEU A 198 14.52 -0.59 8.10
C LEU A 198 15.31 0.38 7.22
N LYS A 199 15.34 0.11 5.92
CA LYS A 199 16.08 0.92 4.94
C LYS A 199 15.23 1.98 4.27
N ALA A 200 13.99 1.64 3.96
CA ALA A 200 13.12 2.52 3.19
C ALA A 200 11.65 2.38 3.55
N ILE A 201 10.96 3.50 3.49
CA ILE A 201 9.50 3.58 3.50
C ILE A 201 9.05 4.09 2.13
N THR A 202 8.31 3.24 1.43
CA THR A 202 7.73 3.59 0.14
C THR A 202 6.32 4.12 0.32
N THR A 203 6.10 5.25 -0.33
CA THR A 203 4.88 6.04 -0.57
C THR A 203 4.20 6.59 0.67
N VAL A 204 4.55 7.82 1.04
CA VAL A 204 3.60 8.70 1.71
C VAL A 204 3.00 9.60 0.64
N ARG A 205 1.68 9.82 0.66
CA ARG A 205 1.09 10.95 -0.08
C ARG A 205 1.85 12.20 0.35
N SER A 206 2.73 12.71 -0.53
CA SER A 206 3.62 13.81 -0.21
C SER A 206 2.79 15.00 0.26
N PHE A 207 3.24 15.68 1.33
CA PHE A 207 2.59 16.89 1.85
C PHE A 207 1.20 16.67 2.48
N THR A 208 1.01 15.54 3.16
CA THR A 208 -0.18 15.29 3.98
C THR A 208 0.11 15.43 5.46
N GLU A 209 -0.92 15.69 6.27
CA GLU A 209 -0.88 15.58 7.74
C GLU A 209 -0.21 14.27 8.18
N PHE A 210 -0.53 13.16 7.51
CA PHE A 210 0.05 11.86 7.79
C PHE A 210 1.57 11.80 7.59
N PHE A 211 2.12 12.49 6.57
CA PHE A 211 3.58 12.55 6.40
C PHE A 211 4.27 13.25 7.55
N LYS A 212 3.67 14.34 8.07
CA LYS A 212 4.22 15.05 9.23
C LYS A 212 4.29 14.11 10.43
N ILE A 213 3.19 13.42 10.73
CA ILE A 213 3.10 12.43 11.82
C ILE A 213 4.15 11.33 11.63
N LEU A 214 4.25 10.75 10.42
CA LEU A 214 5.21 9.68 10.15
C LEU A 214 6.66 10.16 10.30
N SER A 215 6.97 11.38 9.86
CA SER A 215 8.32 11.94 9.96
C SER A 215 8.76 12.23 11.39
N GLU A 216 7.82 12.38 12.33
CA GLU A 216 8.11 12.57 13.76
C GLU A 216 8.56 11.27 14.45
N VAL A 217 8.11 10.11 13.96
CA VAL A 217 8.38 8.81 14.59
C VAL A 217 9.48 8.01 13.89
N VAL A 218 9.74 8.28 12.61
CA VAL A 218 10.74 7.53 11.82
C VAL A 218 12.16 8.07 12.03
N ASN A 219 13.12 7.15 12.11
CA ASN A 219 14.54 7.47 12.15
C ASN A 219 15.00 8.24 10.89
N LYS A 220 15.76 9.33 11.06
CA LYS A 220 16.29 10.18 9.98
C LYS A 220 17.12 9.46 8.91
N LYS A 221 17.61 8.24 9.19
CA LYS A 221 18.39 7.42 8.25
C LYS A 221 17.52 6.62 7.26
N VAL A 222 16.21 6.55 7.47
CA VAL A 222 15.30 5.82 6.58
C VAL A 222 15.01 6.64 5.33
N GLU A 223 15.15 6.02 4.16
CA GLU A 223 14.84 6.66 2.89
C GLU A 223 13.33 6.73 2.65
N TYR A 224 12.86 7.86 2.12
CA TYR A 224 11.48 8.05 1.68
C TYR A 224 11.38 8.07 0.17
N TYR A 225 10.43 7.29 -0.34
CA TYR A 225 10.05 7.29 -1.74
C TYR A 225 8.60 7.76 -1.84
N TYR A 226 8.31 8.84 -2.56
CA TYR A 226 6.99 9.49 -2.50
C TYR A 226 5.98 8.88 -3.46
N PHE A 227 4.70 8.98 -3.09
CA PHE A 227 3.60 8.63 -3.97
C PHE A 227 3.44 9.69 -5.05
N GLU A 228 3.63 9.33 -6.32
CA GLU A 228 3.27 10.20 -7.44
C GLU A 228 1.75 10.15 -7.67
N LYS A 229 1.06 11.24 -7.34
CA LYS A 229 -0.40 11.32 -7.49
C LYS A 229 -0.81 11.17 -8.96
N PHE A 230 -2.01 10.64 -9.14
CA PHE A 230 -2.79 10.82 -10.35
C PHE A 230 -3.03 12.29 -10.64
#